data_AF-A0A7S9GQS4-F1
#
_entry.id   AF-A0A7S9GQS4-F1
#
_cell.length_a   1.000
_cell.length_b   1.000
_cell.length_c   1.000
_cell.angle_alpha   90.00
_cell.angle_beta   90.00
_cell.angle_gamma   90.00
#
_symmetry.space_group_name_H-M   'P 1'
#
loop_
_entity.id
_entity.type
_entity.pdbx_description
1 polymer ?
#
loop_
_entity_poly.entity_id
_entity_poly.type
_entity_poly.pdbx_seq_one_letter_code
_entity_poly.pdbx_strand_id
1 'polypeptide(L)'
;MLILPVALPCAWISHGLRQRRLRAAAQAQHCPSCGHELGLAALHAADAYFSALRAEQFKANPGVRLRLAAREIDAICTACGAHLRFVEASRSFVPV
;
A
#
# COMPACT_ATOMS: atom_id res chain seq x y z
N MET A 1 23.92 -24.89 -3.06
CA MET A 1 22.50 -24.62 -3.39
C MET A 1 21.65 -24.79 -2.13
N LEU A 2 21.63 -23.80 -1.24
CA LEU A 2 20.97 -23.87 0.09
C LEU A 2 20.43 -22.51 0.58
N ILE A 3 20.17 -21.57 -0.33
CA ILE A 3 19.83 -20.17 0.00
C ILE A 3 18.31 -19.94 0.07
N LEU A 4 17.52 -20.86 -0.50
CA LEU A 4 16.06 -20.75 -0.59
C LEU A 4 15.29 -20.83 0.75
N PRO A 5 15.67 -21.66 1.76
CA PRO A 5 14.83 -21.84 2.95
C PRO A 5 14.90 -20.64 3.90
N VAL A 6 15.94 -19.81 3.81
CA VAL A 6 16.13 -18.61 4.65
C VAL A 6 15.57 -17.35 3.97
N ALA A 7 15.54 -17.30 2.64
CA ALA A 7 14.98 -16.16 1.92
C ALA A 7 13.45 -15.99 2.16
N LEU A 8 12.72 -17.10 2.28
CA LEU A 8 11.28 -17.12 2.55
C LEU A 8 10.87 -16.44 3.88
N PRO A 9 11.43 -16.81 5.04
CA PRO A 9 11.10 -16.13 6.30
C PRO A 9 11.56 -14.68 6.30
N CYS A 10 12.72 -14.36 5.70
CA CYS A 10 13.18 -12.98 5.56
C CYS A 10 12.20 -12.11 4.75
N ALA A 11 11.63 -12.64 3.67
CA ALA A 11 10.63 -11.94 2.87
C ALA A 11 9.31 -11.70 3.61
N TRP A 12 8.89 -12.64 4.45
CA TRP A 12 7.71 -12.47 5.30
C TRP A 12 7.91 -11.42 6.39
N ILE A 13 9.07 -11.47 7.06
CA ILE A 13 9.41 -10.50 8.12
C ILE A 13 9.52 -9.10 7.54
N SER A 14 10.13 -8.93 6.36
CA SER A 14 10.24 -7.62 5.70
C SER A 14 8.88 -7.07 5.30
N HIS A 15 7.97 -7.91 4.83
CA HIS A 15 6.60 -7.51 4.51
C HIS A 15 5.82 -7.06 5.75
N GLY A 16 5.93 -7.80 6.85
CA GLY A 16 5.32 -7.43 8.13
C GLY A 16 5.87 -6.12 8.69
N LEU A 17 7.20 -5.91 8.61
CA LEU A 17 7.85 -4.67 9.01
C LEU A 17 7.42 -3.49 8.13
N ARG A 18 7.35 -3.66 6.81
CA ARG A 18 6.88 -2.62 5.87
C ARG A 18 5.46 -2.19 6.21
N GLN A 19 4.55 -3.12 6.46
CA GLN A 19 3.18 -2.79 6.87
C GLN A 19 3.12 -2.04 8.21
N ARG A 20 3.92 -2.45 9.20
CA ARG A 20 3.99 -1.74 10.48
C ARG A 20 4.51 -0.32 10.31
N ARG A 21 5.56 -0.13 9.49
CA ARG A 21 6.13 1.18 9.17
C ARG A 21 5.14 2.07 8.44
N LEU A 22 4.42 1.53 7.46
CA LEU A 22 3.34 2.21 6.75
C LEU A 22 2.27 2.73 7.71
N ARG A 23 1.79 1.88 8.63
CA ARG A 23 0.79 2.25 9.63
C ARG A 23 1.30 3.34 10.58
N ALA A 24 2.52 3.19 11.07
CA ALA A 24 3.14 4.19 11.94
C ALA A 24 3.32 5.54 11.23
N ALA A 25 3.77 5.54 9.98
CA ALA A 25 3.91 6.76 9.18
C ALA A 25 2.56 7.41 8.91
N ALA A 26 1.52 6.63 8.57
CA ALA A 26 0.20 7.16 8.28
C ALA A 26 -0.43 7.82 9.51
N GLN A 27 -0.18 7.29 10.71
CA GLN A 27 -0.62 7.90 11.97
C GLN A 27 0.13 9.18 12.34
N ALA A 28 1.38 9.31 11.91
CA ALA A 28 2.23 10.45 12.28
C ALA A 28 2.25 11.58 11.23
N GLN A 29 1.78 11.33 10.02
CA GLN A 29 1.94 12.25 8.89
C GLN A 29 0.63 12.84 8.40
N HIS A 30 0.76 14.08 7.93
CA HIS A 30 -0.28 14.80 7.21
C HIS A 30 -0.13 14.56 5.71
N CYS A 31 -1.24 14.66 5.00
CA CYS A 31 -1.27 14.60 3.55
C CYS A 31 -0.41 15.74 2.98
N PRO A 32 0.56 15.45 2.10
CA PRO A 32 1.40 16.48 1.49
C PRO A 32 0.61 17.42 0.57
N SER A 33 -0.59 17.03 0.12
CA SER A 33 -1.42 17.84 -0.78
C SER A 33 -2.36 18.79 -0.06
N CYS A 34 -2.99 18.39 1.06
CA CYS A 34 -4.01 19.20 1.75
C CYS A 34 -3.74 19.43 3.24
N GLY A 35 -2.69 18.84 3.81
CA GLY A 35 -2.35 18.98 5.23
C GLY A 35 -3.26 18.22 6.20
N HIS A 36 -4.23 17.42 5.72
CA HIS A 36 -5.09 16.62 6.59
C HIS A 36 -4.35 15.39 7.15
N GLU A 37 -4.64 14.98 8.38
CA GLU A 37 -4.08 13.77 8.97
C GLU A 37 -4.48 12.53 8.14
N LEU A 38 -3.50 11.70 7.75
CA LEU A 38 -3.79 10.51 6.94
C LEU A 38 -4.47 9.42 7.78
N GLY A 39 -3.88 9.13 8.93
CA GLY A 39 -4.33 8.08 9.83
C GLY A 39 -4.44 6.71 9.16
N LEU A 40 -5.07 5.77 9.87
CA LEU A 40 -5.33 4.43 9.32
C LEU A 40 -6.44 4.44 8.25
N ALA A 41 -7.32 5.45 8.30
CA ALA A 41 -8.42 5.59 7.35
C ALA A 41 -7.91 5.76 5.91
N ALA A 42 -6.81 6.49 5.71
CA ALA A 42 -6.20 6.64 4.39
C ALA A 42 -5.65 5.32 3.81
N LEU A 43 -5.13 4.44 4.66
CA LEU A 43 -4.66 3.11 4.25
C LEU A 43 -5.84 2.20 3.90
N HIS A 44 -6.90 2.22 4.72
CA HIS A 44 -8.12 1.46 4.44
C HIS A 44 -8.81 1.91 3.16
N ALA A 45 -8.81 3.22 2.86
CA ALA A 45 -9.32 3.74 1.60
C ALA A 45 -8.54 3.18 0.40
N ALA A 46 -7.22 3.10 0.49
CA ALA A 46 -6.39 2.45 -0.52
C ALA A 46 -6.68 0.94 -0.65
N ASP A 47 -6.78 0.22 0.48
CA ASP A 47 -7.14 -1.21 0.48
C ASP A 47 -8.50 -1.44 -0.19
N ALA A 48 -9.51 -0.62 0.14
CA ALA A 48 -10.83 -0.68 -0.45
C ALA A 48 -10.79 -0.42 -1.96
N TYR A 49 -10.08 0.62 -2.40
CA TYR A 49 -9.88 0.94 -3.82
C TYR A 49 -9.30 -0.26 -4.60
N PHE A 50 -8.22 -0.87 -4.11
CA PHE A 50 -7.64 -2.04 -4.78
C PHE A 50 -8.53 -3.27 -4.71
N SER A 51 -9.31 -3.45 -3.64
CA SER A 51 -10.24 -4.56 -3.54
C SER A 51 -11.35 -4.46 -4.60
N ALA A 52 -11.87 -3.24 -4.82
CA ALA A 52 -12.86 -2.96 -5.84
C ALA A 52 -12.28 -3.15 -7.24
N LEU A 53 -11.10 -2.55 -7.52
CA LEU A 53 -10.41 -2.69 -8.80
C LEU A 53 -10.14 -4.17 -9.14
N ARG A 54 -9.72 -4.96 -8.15
CA ARG A 54 -9.48 -6.40 -8.32
C ARG A 54 -10.76 -7.16 -8.59
N ALA A 55 -11.86 -6.80 -7.92
CA ALA A 55 -13.16 -7.40 -8.15
C ALA A 55 -13.69 -7.11 -9.56
N GLU A 56 -13.52 -5.88 -10.05
CA GLU A 56 -13.87 -5.48 -11.42
C GLU A 56 -13.02 -6.21 -12.46
N GLN A 57 -11.71 -6.26 -12.27
CA GLN A 57 -10.81 -6.98 -13.19
C GLN A 57 -11.09 -8.48 -13.22
N PHE A 58 -11.41 -9.08 -12.08
CA PHE A 58 -11.80 -10.49 -11.99
C PHE A 58 -13.11 -10.75 -12.73
N LYS A 59 -14.10 -9.85 -12.62
CA LYS A 59 -15.34 -9.91 -13.41
C LYS A 59 -15.10 -9.76 -14.90
N ALA A 60 -14.18 -8.87 -15.30
CA ALA A 60 -13.85 -8.63 -16.70
C ALA A 60 -13.07 -9.78 -17.35
N ASN A 61 -12.26 -10.51 -16.58
CA ASN A 61 -11.43 -11.61 -17.08
C ASN A 61 -11.57 -12.88 -16.22
N PRO A 62 -12.74 -13.54 -16.24
CA PRO A 62 -12.96 -14.76 -15.48
C PRO A 62 -12.00 -15.85 -15.96
N GLY A 63 -11.12 -16.31 -15.06
CA GLY A 63 -10.15 -17.38 -15.34
C GLY A 63 -8.71 -16.90 -15.55
N VAL A 64 -8.46 -15.60 -15.71
CA VAL A 64 -7.09 -15.07 -15.81
C VAL A 64 -6.56 -14.73 -14.42
N ARG A 65 -5.46 -15.37 -14.02
CA ARG A 65 -4.70 -14.98 -12.81
C ARG A 65 -3.95 -13.69 -13.08
N LEU A 66 -4.64 -12.56 -12.99
CA LEU A 66 -4.02 -11.24 -13.07
C LEU A 66 -3.16 -11.02 -11.82
N ARG A 67 -1.84 -11.02 -11.99
CA ARG A 67 -0.96 -10.36 -11.03
C ARG A 67 -1.10 -8.87 -11.29
N LEU A 68 -1.88 -8.19 -10.45
CA LEU A 68 -1.80 -6.74 -10.31
C LEU A 68 -0.35 -6.42 -9.92
N ALA A 69 0.45 -6.04 -10.93
CA ALA A 69 1.85 -5.70 -10.76
C ALA A 69 1.93 -4.45 -9.90
N ALA A 70 2.77 -4.51 -8.85
CA ALA A 70 3.17 -3.43 -7.95
C ALA A 70 2.03 -2.51 -7.44
N ARG A 71 1.78 -2.57 -6.13
CA ARG A 71 0.90 -1.62 -5.45
C ARG A 71 1.56 -0.23 -5.51
N GLU A 72 1.29 0.56 -6.55
CA GLU A 72 1.85 1.92 -6.72
C GLU A 72 1.25 2.91 -5.71
N ILE A 73 0.04 2.63 -5.22
CA ILE A 73 -0.68 3.46 -4.25
C ILE A 73 -0.72 2.75 -2.90
N ASP A 74 -0.06 3.32 -1.90
CA ASP A 74 -0.03 2.77 -0.53
C ASP A 74 -1.12 3.40 0.35
N ALA A 75 -1.49 4.66 0.12
CA ALA A 75 -2.53 5.38 0.87
C ALA A 75 -3.36 6.29 -0.04
N ILE A 76 -4.61 6.56 0.34
CA ILE A 76 -5.48 7.55 -0.31
C ILE A 76 -5.99 8.50 0.77
N CYS A 77 -5.74 9.80 0.63
CA CYS A 77 -6.24 10.77 1.62
C CYS A 77 -7.77 10.79 1.62
N THR A 78 -8.40 10.62 2.78
CA THR A 78 -9.86 10.62 2.92
C THR A 78 -10.49 12.01 2.79
N ALA A 79 -9.70 13.08 2.93
CA ALA A 79 -10.18 14.46 2.83
C ALA A 79 -10.16 15.00 1.40
N CYS A 80 -9.08 14.76 0.65
CA CYS A 80 -8.91 15.30 -0.71
C CYS A 80 -8.85 14.25 -1.82
N GLY A 81 -8.85 12.96 -1.46
CA GLY A 81 -8.73 11.86 -2.43
C GLY A 81 -7.34 11.67 -3.03
N ALA A 82 -6.32 12.40 -2.57
CA ALA A 82 -4.98 12.30 -3.14
C ALA A 82 -4.40 10.88 -3.00
N HIS A 83 -3.89 10.35 -4.10
CA HIS A 83 -3.19 9.06 -4.13
C HIS A 83 -1.75 9.25 -3.67
N LEU A 84 -1.33 8.43 -2.72
CA LEU A 84 -0.04 8.56 -2.05
C LEU A 84 0.73 7.25 -2.11
N ARG A 85 2.03 7.40 -2.35
CA ARG A 85 3.05 6.36 -2.35
C ARG A 85 3.89 6.50 -1.10
N PHE A 86 4.19 5.39 -0.42
CA PHE A 86 5.13 5.41 0.69
C PHE A 86 6.55 5.17 0.18
N VAL A 87 7.43 6.14 0.40
CA VAL A 87 8.84 6.05 0.03
C VAL A 87 9.63 5.61 1.26
N GLU A 88 10.10 4.35 1.25
CA GLU A 88 10.84 3.77 2.39
C GLU A 88 12.12 4.55 2.72
N ALA A 89 12.79 5.12 1.71
CA ALA A 89 14.03 5.89 1.87
C ALA A 89 13.83 7.16 2.71
N SER A 90 12.72 7.87 2.52
CA SER A 90 12.35 9.07 3.28
C SER A 90 11.38 8.80 4.42
N ARG A 91 10.89 7.55 4.54
CA ARG A 91 9.81 7.13 5.46
C ARG A 91 8.60 8.08 5.39
N SER A 92 8.27 8.55 4.20
CA SER A 92 7.23 9.55 4.00
C SER A 92 6.29 9.21 2.86
N PHE A 93 5.07 9.77 2.93
CA PHE A 93 4.13 9.76 1.82
C PHE A 93 4.45 10.86 0.82
N VAL A 94 4.50 10.49 -0.45
CA VAL A 94 4.58 11.41 -1.57
C VAL A 94 3.37 11.23 -2.48
N PRO A 95 2.86 12.30 -3.10
CA PRO A 95 1.83 12.16 -4.13
C PRO A 95 2.34 11.28 -5.28
N VAL A 96 1.45 10.43 -5.79
CA VAL A 96 1.65 9.66 -7.03
C VAL A 96 1.27 10.53 -8.22
#